data_AF-A0A7V2XUQ3-F1
#
_entry.id   AF-A0A7V2XUQ3-F1
#
_cell.length_a   1.000
_cell.length_b   1.000
_cell.length_c   1.000
_cell.angle_alpha   90.00
_cell.angle_beta   90.00
_cell.angle_gamma   90.00
#
_symmetry.space_group_name_H-M   'P 1'
#
loop_
_entity.id
_entity.type
_entity.pdbx_description
1 polymer ?
#
loop_
_entity_poly.entity_id
_entity_poly.type
_entity_poly.pdbx_seq_one_letter_code
_entity_poly.pdbx_strand_id
1 'polypeptide(L)'
;MSPDPYQPCPCGSGKKYKFCCKSSRRYEPPKRPAAAREDDAFGPESGVEANPAPIPGPLLLGGMRPAEAMVAYARPRLDAANGSEEKLKEAMALAMACWNLAVTPDEERDARYESMRSQFNMDPETFAAFRSRTLEPLVRRHHEMFPEMRKRAGRAFRPGADTDS
;
A
#
# COMPACT_ATOMS: atom_id res chain seq x y z
N MET A 1 -16.45 40.60 -9.35
CA MET A 1 -16.36 39.75 -8.14
C MET A 1 -15.70 38.43 -8.51
N SER A 2 -14.60 38.06 -7.84
CA SER A 2 -13.96 36.75 -8.04
C SER A 2 -14.72 35.70 -7.24
N PRO A 3 -15.06 34.52 -7.82
CA PRO A 3 -15.80 33.49 -7.10
C PRO A 3 -14.96 32.92 -5.94
N ASP A 4 -15.65 32.62 -4.83
CA ASP A 4 -15.05 32.08 -3.60
C ASP A 4 -14.36 30.72 -3.89
N PRO A 5 -13.07 30.56 -3.53
CA PRO A 5 -12.28 29.33 -3.71
C PRO A 5 -12.94 28.03 -3.23
N TYR A 6 -13.81 28.09 -2.22
CA TYR A 6 -14.39 26.91 -1.57
C TYR A 6 -15.82 26.59 -2.01
N GLN A 7 -16.44 27.47 -2.79
CA GLN A 7 -17.76 27.24 -3.37
C GLN A 7 -17.69 26.24 -4.53
N PRO A 8 -18.80 25.54 -4.85
CA PRO A 8 -18.88 24.68 -6.02
C PRO A 8 -18.52 25.45 -7.29
N CYS A 9 -17.76 24.81 -8.18
CA CYS A 9 -17.27 25.47 -9.38
C CYS A 9 -18.43 25.70 -10.37
N PRO A 10 -18.59 26.92 -10.92
CA PRO A 10 -19.71 27.27 -11.79
C PRO A 10 -19.70 26.55 -13.16
N CYS A 11 -18.66 25.79 -13.49
CA CYS A 11 -18.60 24.97 -14.70
C CYS A 11 -19.40 23.65 -14.63
N GLY A 12 -20.05 23.37 -13.50
CA GLY A 12 -20.87 22.16 -13.33
C GLY A 12 -20.07 20.89 -13.04
N SER A 13 -18.78 20.99 -12.73
CA SER A 13 -17.91 19.82 -12.46
C SER A 13 -18.16 19.11 -11.12
N GLY A 14 -18.97 19.70 -10.24
CA GLY A 14 -19.19 19.20 -8.87
C GLY A 14 -18.01 19.38 -7.90
N LYS A 15 -16.89 19.98 -8.34
CA LYS A 15 -15.68 20.21 -7.52
C LYS A 15 -15.64 21.65 -6.98
N LYS A 16 -14.94 21.90 -5.87
CA LYS A 16 -14.72 23.27 -5.34
C LYS A 16 -13.89 24.11 -6.34
N TYR A 17 -14.21 25.41 -6.48
CA TYR A 17 -13.63 26.31 -7.48
C TYR A 17 -12.10 26.31 -7.49
N LYS A 18 -11.45 26.28 -6.33
CA LYS A 18 -9.98 26.27 -6.22
C LYS A 18 -9.29 25.03 -6.80
N PHE A 19 -10.00 23.91 -6.86
CA PHE A 19 -9.53 22.62 -7.39
C PHE A 19 -10.08 22.31 -8.77
N CYS A 20 -10.80 23.25 -9.38
CA CYS A 20 -11.36 23.12 -10.71
C CYS A 20 -10.90 24.29 -11.59
N CYS A 21 -11.78 25.26 -11.90
CA CYS A 21 -11.46 26.30 -12.86
C CYS A 21 -10.34 27.26 -12.43
N LYS A 22 -10.09 27.40 -11.12
CA LYS A 22 -8.97 28.23 -10.63
C LYS A 22 -7.62 27.54 -10.81
N SER A 23 -7.54 26.24 -10.53
CA SER A 23 -6.33 25.43 -10.77
C SER A 23 -6.12 25.12 -12.25
N SER A 24 -7.18 25.15 -13.04
CA SER A 24 -7.17 24.84 -14.47
C SER A 24 -6.89 26.05 -15.37
N ARG A 25 -6.36 27.18 -14.85
CA ARG A 25 -5.83 28.28 -15.70
C ARG A 25 -4.63 27.85 -16.58
N ARG A 26 -4.24 26.56 -16.58
CA ARG A 26 -3.36 25.92 -17.56
C ARG A 26 -4.02 24.80 -18.37
N TYR A 27 -5.34 24.67 -18.35
CA TYR A 27 -6.04 23.58 -19.02
C TYR A 27 -7.15 24.14 -19.90
N GLU A 28 -6.89 24.18 -21.20
CA GLU A 28 -7.93 24.30 -22.20
C GLU A 28 -8.73 22.99 -22.23
N PRO A 29 -10.06 23.03 -21.97
CA PRO A 29 -10.87 21.82 -22.03
C PRO A 29 -11.03 21.37 -23.48
N PRO A 30 -10.95 20.05 -23.77
CA PRO A 30 -11.29 19.54 -25.09
C PRO A 30 -12.78 19.80 -25.36
N LYS A 31 -13.08 20.39 -26.53
CA LYS A 31 -14.45 20.64 -26.99
C LYS A 31 -15.17 19.30 -27.14
N ARG A 32 -16.11 18.98 -26.25
CA ARG A 32 -17.05 17.89 -26.48
C ARG A 32 -18.02 18.31 -27.60
N PRO A 33 -18.30 17.46 -28.61
CA PRO A 33 -19.41 17.70 -29.51
C PRO A 33 -20.72 17.60 -28.74
N ALA A 34 -21.62 18.54 -29.04
CA ALA A 34 -22.90 18.72 -28.38
C ALA A 34 -23.91 17.65 -28.83
N ALA A 35 -23.86 16.45 -28.26
CA ALA A 35 -24.97 15.50 -28.29
C ALA A 35 -24.66 14.29 -27.38
N ALA A 36 -25.06 14.37 -26.11
CA ALA A 36 -25.45 13.21 -25.31
C ALA A 36 -26.02 13.76 -23.99
N ARG A 37 -27.33 13.98 -24.00
CA ARG A 37 -28.16 14.19 -22.82
C ARG A 37 -28.77 12.83 -22.44
N GLU A 38 -28.93 12.65 -21.13
CA GLU A 38 -29.97 11.85 -20.47
C GLU A 38 -29.86 10.34 -20.72
N ASP A 39 -30.19 9.41 -19.85
CA ASP A 39 -30.58 9.28 -18.45
C ASP A 39 -30.56 7.74 -18.23
N ASP A 40 -30.91 7.28 -17.04
CA ASP A 40 -31.36 5.90 -16.75
C ASP A 40 -30.36 4.78 -16.43
N ALA A 41 -30.85 3.99 -15.47
CA ALA A 41 -30.57 2.60 -15.18
C ALA A 41 -29.31 2.30 -14.34
N PHE A 42 -29.48 2.53 -13.04
CA PHE A 42 -29.11 1.51 -12.06
C PHE A 42 -29.79 0.18 -12.46
N GLY A 43 -29.00 -0.79 -12.93
CA GLY A 43 -29.47 -2.11 -13.37
C GLY A 43 -28.34 -3.15 -13.25
N PRO A 44 -28.69 -4.44 -13.05
CA PRO A 44 -28.05 -5.30 -12.05
C PRO A 44 -26.84 -6.10 -12.56
N GLU A 45 -26.15 -6.68 -11.59
CA GLU A 45 -25.11 -7.71 -11.64
C GLU A 45 -24.98 -8.42 -13.01
N SER A 46 -23.95 -8.05 -13.77
CA SER A 46 -23.41 -8.90 -14.83
C SER A 46 -21.99 -9.29 -14.44
N GLY A 47 -21.74 -10.60 -14.43
CA GLY A 47 -20.44 -11.20 -14.23
C GLY A 47 -19.48 -10.82 -15.33
N VAL A 48 -19.00 -9.59 -15.31
CA VAL A 48 -17.79 -9.20 -16.01
C VAL A 48 -16.68 -9.80 -15.17
N GLU A 49 -16.12 -10.91 -15.65
CA GLU A 49 -14.77 -11.32 -15.32
C GLU A 49 -13.90 -10.07 -15.53
N ALA A 50 -13.68 -9.34 -14.43
CA ALA A 50 -12.98 -8.08 -14.47
C ALA A 50 -11.60 -8.43 -14.98
N ASN A 51 -11.31 -8.08 -16.23
CA ASN A 51 -9.96 -8.01 -16.73
C ASN A 51 -9.41 -6.70 -16.17
N PRO A 52 -8.74 -6.69 -15.01
CA PRO A 52 -8.25 -5.46 -14.44
C PRO A 52 -7.27 -4.87 -15.45
N ALA A 53 -7.45 -3.59 -15.78
CA ALA A 53 -6.54 -2.89 -16.66
C ALA A 53 -5.07 -3.19 -16.27
N PRO A 54 -4.17 -3.40 -17.25
CA PRO A 54 -2.79 -3.76 -16.95
C PRO A 54 -2.19 -2.70 -16.04
N ILE A 55 -1.80 -3.12 -14.84
CA ILE A 55 -1.15 -2.24 -13.88
C ILE A 55 0.19 -1.81 -14.51
N PRO A 56 0.50 -0.51 -14.58
CA PRO A 56 1.79 -0.04 -15.07
C PRO A 56 2.93 -0.79 -14.35
N GLY A 57 3.88 -1.32 -15.12
CA GLY A 57 5.02 -2.10 -14.60
C GLY A 57 5.72 -1.51 -13.35
N PRO A 58 5.88 -0.17 -13.22
CA PRO A 58 6.46 0.46 -12.02
C PRO A 58 5.70 0.21 -10.71
N LEU A 59 4.44 -0.22 -10.76
CA LEU A 59 3.61 -0.51 -9.58
C LEU A 59 3.59 -2.00 -9.22
N LEU A 60 4.30 -2.86 -9.97
CA LEU A 60 4.41 -4.28 -9.66
C LEU A 60 5.45 -4.50 -8.55
N LEU A 61 5.10 -5.30 -7.54
CA LEU A 61 6.01 -5.74 -6.49
C LEU A 61 6.59 -7.10 -6.89
N GLY A 62 7.87 -7.13 -7.25
CA GLY A 62 8.52 -8.37 -7.73
C GLY A 62 7.86 -8.96 -8.98
N GLY A 63 7.29 -8.12 -9.85
CA GLY A 63 6.56 -8.56 -11.05
C GLY A 63 5.10 -8.96 -10.82
N MET A 64 4.60 -8.92 -9.58
CA MET A 64 3.21 -9.22 -9.23
C MET A 64 2.40 -7.95 -8.96
N ARG A 65 1.06 -8.03 -9.10
CA ARG A 65 0.19 -6.93 -8.64
C ARG A 65 0.33 -6.78 -7.12
N PRO A 66 0.22 -5.57 -6.55
CA PRO A 66 0.44 -5.36 -5.12
C PRO A 66 -0.39 -6.29 -4.21
N ALA A 67 -1.67 -6.48 -4.53
CA ALA A 67 -2.53 -7.38 -3.77
C ALA A 67 -2.09 -8.85 -3.85
N GLU A 68 -1.68 -9.31 -5.05
CA GLU A 68 -1.18 -10.68 -5.25
C GLU A 68 0.14 -10.90 -4.52
N ALA A 69 1.04 -9.93 -4.59
CA ALA A 69 2.33 -9.96 -3.88
C ALA A 69 2.11 -10.11 -2.37
N MET A 70 1.17 -9.36 -1.81
CA MET A 70 0.83 -9.43 -0.38
C MET A 70 0.23 -10.79 -0.01
N VAL A 71 -0.69 -11.33 -0.81
CA VAL A 71 -1.28 -12.67 -0.58
C VAL A 71 -0.22 -13.76 -0.70
N ALA A 72 0.63 -13.72 -1.72
CA ALA A 72 1.71 -14.69 -1.93
C ALA A 72 2.75 -14.64 -0.82
N TYR A 73 3.03 -13.44 -0.30
CA TYR A 73 3.90 -13.24 0.84
C TYR A 73 3.28 -13.81 2.14
N ALA A 74 2.02 -13.46 2.43
CA ALA A 74 1.31 -13.90 3.63
C ALA A 74 0.87 -15.38 3.60
N ARG A 75 1.01 -16.06 2.46
CA ARG A 75 0.46 -17.39 2.21
C ARG A 75 0.74 -18.42 3.31
N PRO A 76 1.96 -18.57 3.86
CA PRO A 76 2.23 -19.55 4.92
C PRO A 76 1.37 -19.33 6.17
N ARG A 77 0.99 -18.08 6.46
CA ARG A 77 0.14 -17.73 7.60
C ARG A 77 -1.33 -17.91 7.30
N LEU A 78 -1.75 -17.54 6.08
CA LEU A 78 -3.12 -17.73 5.62
C LEU A 78 -3.49 -19.21 5.56
N ASP A 79 -2.58 -20.06 5.05
CA ASP A 79 -2.79 -21.51 4.99
C ASP A 79 -2.87 -22.12 6.40
N ALA A 80 -2.08 -21.60 7.36
CA ALA A 80 -2.11 -22.04 8.76
C ALA A 80 -3.36 -21.55 9.55
N ALA A 81 -4.10 -20.57 9.03
CA ALA A 81 -5.29 -20.02 9.69
C ALA A 81 -6.52 -20.95 9.59
N ASN A 82 -6.45 -22.04 8.81
CA ASN A 82 -7.50 -23.06 8.63
C ASN A 82 -8.90 -22.48 8.34
N GLY A 83 -8.97 -21.30 7.71
CA GLY A 83 -10.22 -20.64 7.30
C GLY A 83 -10.97 -19.88 8.41
N SER A 84 -10.47 -19.81 9.64
CA SER A 84 -11.06 -18.96 10.68
C SER A 84 -10.84 -17.48 10.33
N GLU A 85 -11.91 -16.68 10.31
CA GLU A 85 -11.85 -15.26 9.95
C GLU A 85 -10.94 -14.47 10.90
N GLU A 86 -10.99 -14.75 12.20
CA GLU A 86 -10.13 -14.13 13.21
C GLU A 86 -8.66 -14.45 12.95
N LYS A 87 -8.34 -15.73 12.73
CA LYS A 87 -6.96 -16.16 12.43
C LYS A 87 -6.46 -15.62 11.09
N LEU A 88 -7.34 -15.43 10.10
CA LEU A 88 -6.98 -14.80 8.83
C LEU A 88 -6.64 -13.32 9.01
N LYS A 89 -7.42 -12.59 9.83
CA LYS A 89 -7.13 -11.19 10.18
C LYS A 89 -5.81 -11.08 10.92
N GLU A 90 -5.56 -11.95 11.91
CA GLU A 90 -4.30 -12.01 12.63
C GLU A 90 -3.11 -12.34 11.71
N ALA A 91 -3.26 -13.34 10.85
CA ALA A 91 -2.25 -13.73 9.86
C ALA A 91 -1.87 -12.56 8.96
N MET A 92 -2.87 -11.80 8.49
CA MET A 92 -2.64 -10.64 7.63
C MET A 92 -2.01 -9.48 8.39
N ALA A 93 -2.48 -9.17 9.60
CA ALA A 93 -1.90 -8.13 10.45
C ALA A 93 -0.43 -8.41 10.74
N LEU A 94 -0.10 -9.66 11.06
CA LEU A 94 1.26 -10.09 11.32
C LEU A 94 2.14 -10.03 10.08
N ALA A 95 1.61 -10.42 8.91
CA ALA A 95 2.31 -10.28 7.64
C ALA A 95 2.68 -8.80 7.37
N MET A 96 1.72 -7.88 7.53
CA MET A 96 1.96 -6.44 7.37
C MET A 96 3.01 -5.90 8.36
N ALA A 97 2.98 -6.34 9.61
CA ALA A 97 4.00 -5.97 10.60
C ALA A 97 5.40 -6.46 10.17
N CYS A 98 5.50 -7.72 9.72
CA CYS A 98 6.76 -8.31 9.24
C CYS A 98 7.27 -7.65 7.96
N TRP A 99 6.37 -7.16 7.10
CA TRP A 99 6.75 -6.41 5.91
C TRP A 99 7.52 -5.14 6.28
N ASN A 100 7.02 -4.38 7.25
CA ASN A 100 7.71 -3.18 7.74
C ASN A 100 9.09 -3.54 8.33
N LEU A 101 9.17 -4.61 9.14
CA LEU A 101 10.45 -5.08 9.70
C LEU A 101 11.48 -5.46 8.64
N ALA A 102 11.02 -6.04 7.52
CA ALA A 102 11.90 -6.49 6.46
C ALA A 102 12.56 -5.34 5.68
N VAL A 103 11.93 -4.16 5.71
CA VAL A 103 12.45 -2.94 5.07
C VAL A 103 13.29 -2.12 6.06
N THR A 104 13.07 -2.25 7.37
CA THR A 104 13.90 -1.62 8.40
C THR A 104 15.35 -2.11 8.34
N PRO A 105 16.36 -1.22 8.47
CA PRO A 105 17.78 -1.60 8.60
C PRO A 105 18.02 -2.63 9.71
N ASP A 106 19.08 -3.42 9.57
CA ASP A 106 19.37 -4.51 10.51
C ASP A 106 19.65 -3.97 11.92
N GLU A 107 20.28 -2.80 12.03
CA GLU A 107 20.66 -2.12 13.28
C GLU A 107 19.44 -1.62 14.08
N GLU A 108 18.38 -1.18 13.39
CA GLU A 108 17.15 -0.69 14.01
C GLU A 108 16.12 -1.81 14.26
N ARG A 109 16.36 -3.00 13.69
CA ARG A 109 15.40 -4.10 13.73
C ARG A 109 15.24 -4.66 15.14
N ASP A 110 16.31 -4.71 15.93
CA ASP A 110 16.23 -5.20 17.31
C ASP A 110 15.40 -4.27 18.21
N ALA A 111 15.49 -2.95 18.04
CA ALA A 111 14.62 -2.00 18.73
C ALA A 111 13.14 -2.19 18.32
N ARG A 112 12.88 -2.51 17.04
CA ARG A 112 11.53 -2.81 16.56
C ARG A 112 11.00 -4.14 17.10
N TYR A 113 11.84 -5.16 17.23
CA TYR A 113 11.45 -6.40 17.89
C TYR A 113 11.06 -6.18 19.34
N GLU A 114 11.82 -5.36 20.08
CA GLU A 114 11.52 -5.06 21.47
C GLU A 114 10.22 -4.24 21.65
N SER A 115 9.98 -3.28 20.77
CA SER A 115 8.71 -2.54 20.72
C SER A 115 7.52 -3.48 20.48
N MET A 116 7.68 -4.45 19.58
CA MET A 116 6.63 -5.41 19.24
C MET A 116 6.39 -6.43 20.37
N ARG A 117 7.46 -6.88 21.04
CA ARG A 117 7.37 -7.70 22.24
C ARG A 117 6.51 -7.02 23.31
N SER A 118 6.76 -5.73 23.52
CA SER A 118 6.01 -4.91 24.48
C SER A 118 4.53 -4.79 24.10
N GLN A 119 4.22 -4.62 22.80
CA GLN A 119 2.83 -4.56 22.31
C GLN A 119 2.09 -5.89 22.48
N PHE A 120 2.78 -7.02 22.27
CA PHE A 120 2.20 -8.34 22.48
C PHE A 120 2.17 -8.78 23.95
N ASN A 121 2.76 -7.99 24.85
CA ASN A 121 2.86 -8.28 26.27
C ASN A 121 3.41 -9.71 26.55
N MET A 122 4.41 -10.13 25.76
CA MET A 122 5.03 -11.44 25.88
C MET A 122 6.32 -11.36 26.71
N ASP A 123 6.60 -12.42 27.46
CA ASP A 123 7.89 -12.57 28.13
C ASP A 123 9.03 -12.78 27.10
N PRO A 124 10.29 -12.50 27.47
CA PRO A 124 11.42 -12.59 26.55
C PRO A 124 11.62 -13.98 25.94
N GLU A 125 11.36 -15.06 26.67
CA GLU A 125 11.60 -16.42 26.18
C GLU A 125 10.52 -16.85 25.17
N THR A 126 9.25 -16.61 25.51
CA THR A 126 8.12 -16.82 24.60
C THR A 126 8.27 -15.99 23.34
N PHE A 127 8.71 -14.73 23.47
CA PHE A 127 8.93 -13.87 22.32
C PHE A 127 10.13 -14.33 21.47
N ALA A 128 11.21 -14.83 22.06
CA ALA A 128 12.33 -15.39 21.30
C ALA A 128 11.90 -16.63 20.48
N ALA A 129 11.09 -17.50 21.07
CA ALA A 129 10.50 -18.64 20.36
C ALA A 129 9.53 -18.17 19.26
N PHE A 130 8.73 -17.13 19.51
CA PHE A 130 7.85 -16.55 18.51
C PHE A 130 8.64 -15.91 17.36
N ARG A 131 9.65 -15.09 17.66
CA ARG A 131 10.53 -14.42 16.69
C ARG A 131 11.16 -15.44 15.74
N SER A 132 11.80 -16.48 16.27
CA SER A 132 12.47 -17.51 15.49
C SER A 132 11.51 -18.37 14.65
N ARG A 133 10.34 -18.72 15.20
CA ARG A 133 9.34 -19.55 14.48
C ARG A 133 8.47 -18.77 13.51
N THR A 134 8.34 -17.46 13.70
CA THR A 134 7.33 -16.66 13.02
C THR A 134 7.87 -15.45 12.30
N LEU A 135 8.51 -14.53 13.02
CA LEU A 135 8.88 -13.23 12.46
C LEU A 135 10.05 -13.38 11.48
N GLU A 136 11.10 -14.09 11.89
CA GLU A 136 12.31 -14.25 11.07
C GLU A 136 12.07 -15.01 9.75
N PRO A 137 11.29 -16.11 9.72
CA PRO A 137 10.92 -16.75 8.46
C PRO A 137 10.13 -15.84 7.51
N LEU A 138 9.22 -15.02 8.04
CA LEU A 138 8.46 -14.05 7.23
C LEU A 138 9.37 -12.95 6.68
N VAL A 139 10.25 -12.39 7.51
CA VAL A 139 11.21 -11.37 7.09
C VAL A 139 12.15 -11.92 6.02
N ARG A 140 12.67 -13.13 6.19
CA ARG A 140 13.51 -13.81 5.20
C ARG A 140 12.77 -13.99 3.87
N ARG A 141 11.53 -14.48 3.93
CA ARG A 141 10.67 -14.65 2.74
C ARG A 141 10.47 -13.33 2.01
N HIS A 142 10.28 -12.21 2.72
CA HIS A 142 10.20 -10.90 2.09
C HIS A 142 11.49 -10.57 1.33
N HIS A 143 12.67 -10.83 1.90
CA HIS A 143 13.95 -10.57 1.23
C HIS A 143 14.14 -11.43 -0.02
N GLU A 144 13.69 -12.67 0.00
CA GLU A 144 13.72 -13.58 -1.15
C GLU A 144 12.78 -13.13 -2.26
N MET A 145 11.57 -12.69 -1.92
CA MET A 145 10.55 -12.27 -2.90
C MET A 145 10.76 -10.85 -3.43
N PHE A 146 11.31 -9.95 -2.61
CA PHE A 146 11.42 -8.52 -2.92
C PHE A 146 12.85 -7.97 -2.66
N PRO A 147 13.89 -8.53 -3.31
CA PRO A 147 15.29 -8.16 -3.03
C PRO A 147 15.59 -6.68 -3.30
N GLU A 148 14.93 -6.09 -4.30
CA GLU A 148 15.13 -4.68 -4.67
C GLU A 148 14.62 -3.69 -3.61
N MET A 149 13.60 -4.07 -2.84
CA MET A 149 13.07 -3.22 -1.77
C MET A 149 14.07 -3.06 -0.62
N ARG A 150 14.76 -4.15 -0.26
CA ARG A 150 15.82 -4.09 0.75
C ARG A 150 17.00 -3.26 0.27
N LYS A 151 17.41 -3.43 -1.00
CA LYS A 151 18.47 -2.61 -1.61
C LYS A 151 18.13 -1.12 -1.62
N ARG A 152 16.86 -0.77 -1.86
CA ARG A 152 16.39 0.62 -1.82
C ARG A 152 16.37 1.19 -0.41
N ALA A 153 15.96 0.42 0.59
CA ALA A 153 15.99 0.83 1.99
C ALA A 153 17.42 1.08 2.48
N GLY A 154 18.36 0.17 2.17
CA GLY A 154 19.77 0.35 2.51
C GLY A 154 20.43 1.54 1.78
N ARG A 155 19.95 1.91 0.59
CA ARG A 155 20.44 3.10 -0.13
C ARG A 155 19.85 4.43 0.38
N ALA A 156 18.64 4.42 0.93
CA ALA A 156 18.03 5.61 1.51
C ALA A 156 18.71 6.04 2.82
N PHE A 157 19.41 5.12 3.48
CA PHE A 157 20.26 5.40 4.64
C PHE A 157 21.71 5.65 4.20
N ARG A 158 22.01 6.89 3.81
CA ARG A 158 23.39 7.43 3.81
C ARG A 158 23.46 8.53 4.87
N PRO A 159 24.00 8.26 6.08
CA PRO A 159 24.35 9.34 6.98
C PRO A 159 25.63 10.00 6.45
N GLY A 160 25.51 11.22 5.91
CA GLY A 160 26.66 12.11 5.67
C GLY A 160 27.29 12.07 4.28
N ALA A 161 26.51 12.20 3.21
CA ALA A 161 27.04 12.69 1.94
C ALA A 161 26.44 14.07 1.66
N ASP A 162 27.32 15.05 1.47
CA ASP A 162 27.09 16.37 0.86
C ASP A 162 26.87 17.56 1.82
N THR A 163 27.95 17.99 2.48
CA THR A 163 28.28 19.44 2.57
C THR A 163 29.78 19.62 2.40
N ASP A 164 30.23 19.77 1.15
CA ASP A 164 31.46 20.47 0.80
C ASP A 164 31.17 21.35 -0.42
N SER A 165 31.03 22.65 -0.18
CA SER A 165 31.15 23.76 -1.15
C SER A 165 31.25 25.07 -0.38
#